data_AF-A0A1D2VNY3-F1
#
_entry.id   AF-A0A1D2VNY3-F1
#
_cell.length_a   1.000
_cell.length_b   1.000
_cell.length_c   1.000
_cell.angle_alpha   90.00
_cell.angle_beta   90.00
_cell.angle_gamma   90.00
#
_symmetry.space_group_name_H-M   'P 1'
#
loop_
_entity.id
_entity.type
_entity.pdbx_description
1 polymer ?
#
loop_
_entity_poly.entity_id
_entity_poly.type
_entity_poly.pdbx_seq_one_letter_code
_entity_poly.pdbx_strand_id
1 'polypeptide(L)'
;LDLNDPDFLPKLHDKYFPDLPKEIDKLKWMEPIPVSDDQKNKSFVYDNVDQLRFDFKGNLINPNNLTPLQQNFQNGLYNHADSPNIPGYSLSELSRLSRSNFQPQRCIAIQTLGRILYKLSSKKYDNILQIEDHISSDESELDEFYNQAWKTVHKLRIIDSLSEASDENLTRNLSVRNYALDALWLWKQGESD
;
A
#
# COMPACT_ATOMS: atom_id res chain seq x y z
N LEU A 1 31.71 19.77 0.55
CA LEU A 1 30.35 20.21 0.91
C LEU A 1 29.64 18.97 1.37
N ASP A 2 29.33 18.91 2.65
CA ASP A 2 28.56 17.81 3.22
C ASP A 2 27.08 18.04 2.92
N LEU A 3 26.39 17.02 2.42
CA LEU A 3 24.97 17.09 2.06
C LEU A 3 24.07 17.27 3.29
N ASN A 4 24.56 16.92 4.48
CA ASN A 4 23.80 17.03 5.73
C ASN A 4 24.03 18.36 6.48
N ASP A 5 24.80 19.28 5.89
CA ASP A 5 25.09 20.59 6.48
C ASP A 5 23.83 21.48 6.40
N PRO A 6 23.33 22.06 7.51
CA PRO A 6 22.16 22.94 7.49
C PRO A 6 22.38 24.20 6.62
N ASP A 7 23.63 24.61 6.44
CA ASP A 7 24.01 25.73 5.57
C ASP A 7 24.51 25.26 4.19
N PHE A 8 24.13 24.05 3.76
CA PHE A 8 24.57 23.49 2.49
C PHE A 8 24.27 24.40 1.30
N LEU A 9 23.05 24.94 1.19
CA LEU A 9 22.64 25.80 0.08
C LEU A 9 23.43 27.13 0.03
N PRO A 10 23.58 27.89 1.14
CA PRO A 10 24.48 29.04 1.19
C PRO A 10 25.91 28.71 0.77
N LYS A 11 26.50 27.65 1.33
CA LYS A 11 27.88 27.25 1.07
C LYS A 11 28.10 26.73 -0.36
N LEU A 12 27.09 26.11 -0.97
CA LEU A 12 27.09 25.68 -2.36
C LEU A 12 27.11 26.90 -3.29
N HIS A 13 26.23 27.87 -3.04
CA HIS A 13 26.15 29.10 -3.81
C HIS A 13 27.46 29.88 -3.73
N ASP A 14 27.97 30.13 -2.53
CA ASP A 14 29.19 30.92 -2.33
C ASP A 14 30.43 30.25 -2.96
N LYS A 15 30.44 28.91 -3.07
CA LYS A 15 31.56 28.16 -3.65
C LYS A 15 31.51 28.03 -5.18
N TYR A 16 30.34 27.83 -5.77
CA TYR A 16 30.21 27.47 -7.19
C TYR A 16 29.48 28.52 -8.03
N PHE A 17 28.69 29.39 -7.41
CA PHE A 17 27.88 30.41 -8.10
C PHE A 17 27.95 31.79 -7.41
N PRO A 18 29.15 32.29 -7.02
CA PRO A 18 29.27 33.51 -6.20
C PRO A 18 28.72 34.76 -6.89
N ASP A 19 28.79 34.82 -8.22
CA ASP A 19 28.34 35.96 -9.02
C ASP A 19 26.86 35.88 -9.44
N LEU A 20 26.18 34.77 -9.11
CA LEU A 20 24.77 34.61 -9.42
C LEU A 20 23.93 35.35 -8.36
N PRO A 21 22.88 36.09 -8.75
CA PRO A 21 21.94 36.67 -7.78
C PRO A 21 21.28 35.56 -6.97
N LYS A 22 21.27 35.69 -5.63
CA LYS A 22 20.55 34.78 -4.73
C LYS A 22 19.04 34.97 -4.94
N GLU A 23 18.46 34.22 -5.88
CA GLU A 23 17.03 34.19 -6.13
C GLU A 23 16.32 33.29 -5.11
N ILE A 24 16.17 33.80 -3.88
CA ILE A 24 15.64 33.08 -2.71
C ILE A 24 14.27 32.45 -3.01
N ASP A 25 13.40 33.14 -3.74
CA ASP A 25 12.06 32.63 -4.08
C ASP A 25 12.09 31.43 -5.03
N LYS A 26 13.09 31.36 -5.92
CA LYS A 26 13.32 30.19 -6.78
C LYS A 26 13.95 29.02 -6.03
N LEU A 27 14.47 29.22 -4.82
CA LEU A 27 15.09 28.17 -4.00
C LEU A 27 14.14 27.63 -2.93
N LYS A 28 13.03 28.32 -2.64
CA LYS A 28 12.02 27.86 -1.67
C LYS A 28 11.47 26.46 -1.92
N TRP A 29 11.41 25.99 -3.18
CA TRP A 29 10.98 24.61 -3.48
C TRP A 29 12.00 23.54 -3.04
N MET A 30 13.27 23.93 -2.83
CA MET A 30 14.34 23.06 -2.34
C MET A 30 14.40 23.02 -0.81
N GLU A 31 13.66 23.89 -0.13
CA GLU A 31 13.57 23.84 1.33
C GLU A 31 12.78 22.59 1.74
N PRO A 32 13.25 21.88 2.79
CA PRO A 32 12.49 20.77 3.33
C PRO A 32 11.10 21.27 3.71
N ILE A 33 10.07 20.60 3.21
CA ILE A 33 8.67 20.90 3.55
C ILE A 33 8.59 20.87 5.09
N PRO A 34 8.00 21.89 5.74
CA PRO A 34 7.84 21.88 7.18
C PRO A 34 7.02 20.65 7.55
N VAL A 35 7.70 19.64 8.10
CA VAL A 35 7.06 18.47 8.70
C VAL A 35 6.40 18.98 9.96
N SER A 36 5.15 19.43 9.86
CA SER A 36 4.33 19.68 11.04
C SER A 36 4.32 18.39 11.86
N ASP A 37 4.75 18.44 13.11
CA ASP A 37 4.84 17.27 14.00
C ASP A 37 3.49 16.53 14.16
N ASP A 38 2.37 17.19 13.81
CA ASP A 38 1.04 16.60 13.64
C ASP A 38 0.96 15.48 12.59
N GLN A 39 1.92 15.37 11.66
CA GLN A 39 1.97 14.30 10.66
C GLN A 39 2.73 13.06 11.13
N LYS A 40 3.66 13.19 12.08
CA LYS A 40 4.43 12.04 12.60
C LYS A 40 3.60 11.15 13.52
N ASN A 41 2.54 11.70 14.13
CA ASN A 41 1.75 11.05 15.18
C ASN A 41 0.26 10.89 14.83
N LYS A 42 -0.14 11.03 13.56
CA LYS A 42 -1.51 10.67 13.17
C LYS A 42 -1.63 9.16 13.09
N SER A 43 -2.04 8.56 14.22
CA SER A 43 -2.76 7.30 14.19
C SER A 43 -3.95 7.49 13.25
N PHE A 44 -3.90 6.90 12.06
CA PHE A 44 -5.05 6.86 11.17
C PHE A 44 -5.97 5.73 11.63
N VAL A 45 -7.25 6.05 11.82
CA VAL A 45 -8.29 5.08 12.11
C VAL A 45 -8.98 4.76 10.79
N TYR A 46 -9.23 3.48 10.54
CA TYR A 46 -10.02 3.05 9.40
C TYR A 46 -11.50 3.11 9.77
N ASP A 47 -12.26 3.98 9.12
CA ASP A 47 -13.71 4.08 9.33
C ASP A 47 -14.48 3.00 8.55
N ASN A 48 -13.85 2.44 7.52
CA ASN A 48 -14.46 1.41 6.69
C ASN A 48 -13.42 0.46 6.06
N VAL A 49 -13.91 -0.69 5.60
CA VAL A 49 -13.09 -1.73 4.96
C VAL A 49 -12.46 -1.26 3.64
N ASP A 50 -13.07 -0.28 2.97
CA ASP A 50 -12.56 0.27 1.70
C ASP A 50 -11.29 1.11 1.90
N GLN A 51 -11.06 1.62 3.11
CA GLN A 51 -9.87 2.39 3.50
C GLN A 51 -8.70 1.50 3.96
N LEU A 52 -8.93 0.21 4.23
CA LEU A 52 -7.87 -0.70 4.69
C LEU A 52 -6.72 -0.75 3.70
N ARG A 53 -5.50 -0.64 4.21
CA ARG A 53 -4.27 -0.70 3.41
C ARG A 53 -3.48 -1.95 3.72
N PHE A 54 -2.89 -2.49 2.66
CA PHE A 54 -2.11 -3.72 2.70
C PHE A 54 -0.69 -3.47 2.20
N ASP A 55 0.28 -4.13 2.84
CA ASP A 55 1.63 -4.21 2.30
C ASP A 55 1.68 -5.20 1.12
N PHE A 56 2.82 -5.28 0.42
CA PHE A 56 2.95 -6.23 -0.69
C PHE A 56 2.86 -7.70 -0.25
N LYS A 57 3.08 -8.01 1.03
CA LYS A 57 2.90 -9.36 1.60
C LYS A 57 1.42 -9.63 1.95
N GLY A 58 0.51 -8.68 1.71
CA GLY A 58 -0.91 -8.77 2.03
C GLY A 58 -1.19 -8.67 3.53
N ASN A 59 -0.26 -8.15 4.34
CA ASN A 59 -0.54 -7.87 5.75
C ASN A 59 -1.35 -6.58 5.85
N LEU A 60 -2.32 -6.55 6.76
CA LEU A 60 -3.04 -5.34 7.08
C LEU A 60 -2.09 -4.36 7.77
N ILE A 61 -2.08 -3.12 7.32
CA ILE A 61 -1.28 -2.05 7.91
C ILE A 61 -2.14 -1.34 8.94
N ASN A 62 -1.68 -1.26 10.19
CA ASN A 62 -2.31 -0.49 11.27
C ASN A 62 -1.26 0.45 11.86
N PRO A 63 -1.63 1.66 12.34
CA PRO A 63 -0.82 2.49 13.23
C PRO A 63 0.12 1.72 14.17
N ASN A 64 -0.38 0.68 14.87
CA ASN A 64 0.37 -0.08 15.87
C ASN A 64 1.43 -1.01 15.25
N ASN A 65 1.23 -1.45 14.01
CA ASN A 65 2.12 -2.36 13.29
C ASN A 65 3.07 -1.65 12.31
N LEU A 66 3.02 -0.31 12.27
CA LEU A 66 3.93 0.49 11.46
C LEU A 66 5.32 0.51 12.10
N THR A 67 6.23 -0.25 11.51
CA THR A 67 7.64 -0.14 11.87
C THR A 67 8.18 1.25 11.50
N PRO A 68 9.19 1.78 12.21
CA PRO A 68 9.87 3.03 11.83
C PRO A 68 10.41 2.99 10.39
N LEU A 69 10.75 1.79 9.88
CA LEU A 69 11.15 1.58 8.49
C LEU A 69 10.00 1.77 7.49
N GLN A 70 8.77 1.40 7.86
CA GLN A 70 7.58 1.68 7.04
C GLN A 70 7.15 3.15 7.14
N GLN A 71 7.48 3.82 8.25
CA GLN A 71 7.30 5.27 8.43
C GLN A 71 8.36 6.10 7.69
N ASN A 72 9.50 5.51 7.30
CA ASN A 72 10.54 6.19 6.54
C ASN A 72 10.20 6.23 5.04
N PHE A 73 10.10 7.45 4.49
CA PHE A 73 9.82 7.78 3.07
C PHE A 73 10.71 7.09 2.02
N GLN A 74 11.80 6.43 2.43
CA GLN A 74 12.77 5.79 1.55
C GLN A 74 12.38 4.38 1.10
N ASN A 75 11.40 3.76 1.76
CA ASN A 75 10.92 2.43 1.38
C ASN A 75 9.76 2.61 0.38
N GLY A 76 9.88 2.06 -0.83
CA GLY A 76 8.93 2.18 -1.96
C GLY A 76 7.53 1.59 -1.75
N LEU A 77 7.05 1.52 -0.50
CA LEU A 77 5.70 1.17 -0.07
C LEU A 77 4.79 2.40 0.08
N TYR A 78 5.27 3.59 -0.28
CA TYR A 78 4.42 4.78 -0.36
C TYR A 78 3.67 4.84 -1.68
N ASN A 79 2.37 5.04 -1.58
CA ASN A 79 1.48 5.27 -2.70
C ASN A 79 1.60 6.74 -3.14
N HIS A 80 1.78 6.99 -4.44
CA HIS A 80 1.70 8.36 -5.01
C HIS A 80 0.26 8.78 -5.37
N ALA A 81 -0.74 8.14 -4.79
CA ALA A 81 -2.16 8.35 -5.09
C ALA A 81 -2.84 9.20 -4.00
N ASP A 82 -4.14 9.00 -3.77
CA ASP A 82 -5.03 9.91 -3.02
C ASP A 82 -4.73 10.00 -1.50
N SER A 83 -3.81 9.21 -0.96
CA SER A 83 -3.37 9.30 0.45
C SER A 83 -1.86 9.07 0.57
N PRO A 84 -1.02 10.06 0.20
CA PRO A 84 0.44 9.92 0.21
C PRO A 84 1.01 9.74 1.63
N ASN A 85 0.23 10.08 2.66
CA ASN A 85 0.64 10.04 4.05
C ASN A 85 0.48 8.67 4.71
N ILE A 86 -0.14 7.68 4.02
CA ILE A 86 -0.38 6.35 4.59
C ILE A 86 0.24 5.28 3.68
N PRO A 87 1.16 4.44 4.18
CA PRO A 87 1.81 3.41 3.37
C PRO A 87 0.84 2.29 2.99
N GLY A 88 1.19 1.56 1.93
CA GLY A 88 0.45 0.40 1.42
C GLY A 88 -0.74 0.75 0.52
N TYR A 89 -1.38 -0.28 -0.01
CA TYR A 89 -2.38 -0.18 -1.07
C TYR A 89 -3.74 -0.68 -0.61
N SER A 90 -4.81 0.01 -0.98
CA SER A 90 -6.18 -0.45 -0.75
C SER A 90 -6.60 -1.51 -1.78
N LEU A 91 -7.68 -2.25 -1.49
CA LEU A 91 -8.26 -3.22 -2.44
C LEU A 91 -8.66 -2.57 -3.77
N SER A 92 -9.17 -1.34 -3.73
CA SER A 92 -9.59 -0.60 -4.93
C SER A 92 -8.38 -0.17 -5.77
N GLU A 93 -7.31 0.31 -5.13
CA GLU A 93 -6.04 0.64 -5.78
C GLU A 93 -5.42 -0.61 -6.42
N LEU A 94 -5.36 -1.73 -5.69
CA LEU A 94 -4.83 -3.00 -6.20
C LEU A 94 -5.68 -3.56 -7.36
N SER A 95 -7.01 -3.49 -7.27
CA SER A 95 -7.93 -3.88 -8.36
C SER A 95 -7.75 -3.01 -9.62
N ARG A 96 -7.42 -1.73 -9.46
CA ARG A 96 -7.07 -0.86 -10.59
C ARG A 96 -5.70 -1.24 -11.17
N LEU A 97 -4.69 -1.43 -10.32
CA LEU A 97 -3.32 -1.76 -10.74
C LEU A 97 -3.23 -3.13 -11.41
N SER A 98 -4.03 -4.12 -11.00
CA SER A 98 -4.10 -5.45 -11.61
C SER A 98 -4.60 -5.42 -13.07
N ARG A 99 -5.15 -4.28 -13.52
CA ARG A 99 -5.59 -4.04 -14.90
C ARG A 99 -4.69 -3.03 -15.65
N SER A 100 -3.55 -2.64 -15.05
CA SER A 100 -2.60 -1.71 -15.67
C SER A 100 -1.97 -2.29 -16.95
N ASN A 101 -1.71 -1.41 -17.92
CA ASN A 101 -0.92 -1.75 -19.11
C ASN A 101 0.57 -1.95 -18.81
N PHE A 102 1.06 -1.48 -17.66
CA PHE A 102 2.44 -1.68 -17.23
C PHE A 102 2.56 -3.00 -16.46
N GLN A 103 3.15 -4.00 -17.12
CA GLN A 103 3.16 -5.39 -16.65
C GLN A 103 3.78 -5.56 -15.25
N PRO A 104 4.88 -4.90 -14.87
CA PRO A 104 5.43 -5.05 -13.52
C PRO A 104 4.47 -4.60 -12.41
N GLN A 105 3.78 -3.46 -12.57
CA GLN A 105 2.76 -3.02 -11.61
C GLN A 105 1.60 -4.01 -11.53
N ARG A 106 1.16 -4.51 -12.70
CA ARG A 106 0.09 -5.51 -12.79
C ARG A 106 0.48 -6.80 -12.06
N CYS A 107 1.69 -7.31 -12.26
CA CYS A 107 2.21 -8.51 -11.58
C CYS A 107 2.27 -8.33 -10.06
N ILE A 108 2.75 -7.17 -9.58
CA ILE A 108 2.83 -6.90 -8.14
C ILE A 108 1.43 -6.85 -7.54
N ALA A 109 0.50 -6.13 -8.16
CA ALA A 109 -0.87 -6.02 -7.69
C ALA A 109 -1.58 -7.38 -7.64
N ILE A 110 -1.44 -8.20 -8.68
CA ILE A 110 -2.02 -9.56 -8.75
C ILE A 110 -1.49 -10.45 -7.62
N GLN A 111 -0.16 -10.46 -7.38
CA GLN A 111 0.43 -11.25 -6.30
C GLN A 111 -0.06 -10.77 -4.92
N THR A 112 -0.12 -9.45 -4.72
CA THR A 112 -0.62 -8.89 -3.46
C THR A 112 -2.09 -9.24 -3.24
N LEU A 113 -2.93 -9.14 -4.27
CA LEU A 113 -4.33 -9.60 -4.21
C LEU A 113 -4.45 -11.08 -3.86
N GLY A 114 -3.66 -11.95 -4.48
CA GLY A 114 -3.65 -13.39 -4.15
C GLY A 114 -3.32 -13.66 -2.68
N ARG A 115 -2.33 -12.96 -2.13
CA ARG A 115 -1.96 -13.05 -0.71
C ARG A 115 -3.06 -12.55 0.23
N ILE A 116 -3.76 -11.48 -0.15
CA ILE A 116 -4.89 -10.95 0.62
C ILE A 116 -6.06 -11.94 0.58
N LEU A 117 -6.40 -12.47 -0.59
CA LEU A 117 -7.49 -13.44 -0.74
C LEU A 117 -7.25 -14.69 0.10
N TYR A 118 -6.02 -15.23 0.11
CA TYR A 118 -5.65 -16.36 0.98
C TYR A 118 -5.86 -16.04 2.46
N LYS A 119 -5.44 -14.85 2.92
CA LYS A 119 -5.59 -14.46 4.33
C LYS A 119 -7.04 -14.18 4.69
N LEU A 120 -7.84 -13.67 3.76
CA LEU A 120 -9.28 -13.48 3.95
C LEU A 120 -10.02 -14.83 4.05
N SER A 121 -9.69 -15.80 3.19
CA SER A 121 -10.34 -17.12 3.22
C SER A 121 -9.93 -17.93 4.46
N SER A 122 -8.65 -17.91 4.84
CA SER A 122 -8.15 -18.62 6.03
C SER A 122 -8.30 -17.85 7.35
N LYS A 123 -9.12 -16.80 7.39
CA LYS A 123 -9.33 -15.92 8.57
C LYS A 123 -8.04 -15.49 9.30
N LYS A 124 -6.95 -15.20 8.57
CA LYS A 124 -5.63 -14.87 9.17
C LYS A 124 -5.53 -13.44 9.72
N TYR A 125 -6.58 -12.63 9.57
CA TYR A 125 -6.61 -11.27 10.13
C TYR A 125 -7.14 -11.22 11.56
N ASP A 126 -7.69 -12.32 12.10
CA ASP A 126 -8.25 -12.39 13.46
C ASP A 126 -7.23 -11.91 14.49
N ASN A 127 -6.01 -12.44 14.43
CA ASN A 127 -4.93 -12.09 15.34
C ASN A 127 -4.51 -10.62 15.25
N ILE A 128 -4.67 -9.97 14.09
CA ILE A 128 -4.28 -8.57 13.90
C ILE A 128 -5.39 -7.66 14.46
N LEU A 129 -6.64 -7.98 14.17
CA LEU A 129 -7.81 -7.22 14.62
C LEU A 129 -7.99 -7.30 16.15
N GLN A 130 -7.71 -8.46 16.75
CA GLN A 130 -7.75 -8.65 18.21
C GLN A 130 -6.69 -7.85 18.98
N ILE A 131 -5.66 -7.33 18.31
CA ILE A 131 -4.59 -6.53 18.94
C ILE A 131 -4.96 -5.03 18.98
N GLU A 132 -5.81 -4.55 18.07
CA GLU A 132 -6.03 -3.09 17.88
C GLU A 132 -6.91 -2.50 18.95
N ASP A 133 -7.93 -3.23 19.34
CA ASP A 133 -8.87 -2.79 20.35
C ASP A 133 -8.90 -3.81 21.48
N HIS A 134 -9.12 -3.34 22.69
CA HIS A 134 -9.82 -4.13 23.71
C HIS A 134 -11.28 -4.42 23.28
N ILE A 135 -11.51 -4.66 21.98
CA ILE A 135 -12.71 -5.22 21.38
C ILE A 135 -12.86 -6.57 22.09
N SER A 136 -13.98 -6.68 22.80
CA SER A 136 -14.52 -7.94 23.25
C SER A 136 -14.30 -8.99 22.19
N SER A 137 -13.87 -10.18 22.59
CA SER A 137 -13.68 -11.39 21.80
C SER A 137 -15.01 -11.89 21.21
N ASP A 138 -15.77 -11.00 20.57
CA ASP A 138 -17.10 -11.21 20.06
C ASP A 138 -16.94 -11.63 18.61
N GLU A 139 -17.07 -12.93 18.37
CA GLU A 139 -16.95 -13.55 17.06
C GLU A 139 -17.82 -12.84 16.00
N SER A 140 -18.91 -12.20 16.43
CA SER A 140 -19.82 -11.42 15.58
C SER A 140 -19.15 -10.23 14.87
N GLU A 141 -18.25 -9.49 15.53
CA GLU A 141 -17.60 -8.30 14.93
C GLU A 141 -16.55 -8.72 13.89
N LEU A 142 -15.82 -9.80 14.17
CA LEU A 142 -14.87 -10.39 13.22
C LEU A 142 -15.61 -10.91 11.97
N ASP A 143 -16.73 -11.61 12.16
CA ASP A 143 -17.53 -12.08 11.04
C ASP A 143 -18.12 -10.92 10.22
N GLU A 144 -18.53 -9.82 10.84
CA GLU A 144 -18.97 -8.61 10.13
C GLU A 144 -17.84 -8.01 9.28
N PHE A 145 -16.62 -7.94 9.82
CA PHE A 145 -15.43 -7.50 9.09
C PHE A 145 -15.18 -8.36 7.83
N TYR A 146 -15.14 -9.69 7.95
CA TYR A 146 -14.89 -10.56 6.80
C TYR A 146 -16.01 -10.48 5.77
N ASN A 147 -17.26 -10.42 6.22
CA ASN A 147 -18.42 -10.24 5.34
C ASN A 147 -18.29 -8.95 4.54
N GLN A 148 -17.86 -7.86 5.17
CA GLN A 148 -17.66 -6.59 4.49
C GLN A 148 -16.45 -6.61 3.54
N ALA A 149 -15.35 -7.26 3.93
CA ALA A 149 -14.19 -7.46 3.05
C ALA A 149 -14.56 -8.26 1.80
N TRP A 150 -15.30 -9.36 1.94
CA TRP A 150 -15.78 -10.14 0.79
C TRP A 150 -16.76 -9.34 -0.07
N LYS A 151 -17.68 -8.56 0.51
CA LYS A 151 -18.54 -7.63 -0.26
C LYS A 151 -17.70 -6.68 -1.11
N THR A 152 -16.63 -6.10 -0.56
CA THR A 152 -15.72 -5.23 -1.31
C THR A 152 -14.97 -5.99 -2.41
N VAL A 153 -14.49 -7.21 -2.14
CA VAL A 153 -13.84 -8.08 -3.15
C VAL A 153 -14.75 -8.35 -4.34
N HIS A 154 -16.02 -8.70 -4.08
CA HIS A 154 -17.02 -8.94 -5.11
C HIS A 154 -17.40 -7.67 -5.87
N LYS A 155 -17.65 -6.56 -5.15
CA LYS A 155 -17.93 -5.24 -5.74
C LYS A 155 -16.84 -4.79 -6.71
N LEU A 156 -15.58 -5.06 -6.37
CA LEU A 156 -14.42 -4.71 -7.20
C LEU A 156 -14.09 -5.75 -8.27
N ARG A 157 -14.89 -6.84 -8.40
CA ARG A 157 -14.71 -7.93 -9.36
C ARG A 157 -13.28 -8.48 -9.40
N ILE A 158 -12.66 -8.62 -8.23
CA ILE A 158 -11.25 -9.00 -8.12
C ILE A 158 -11.03 -10.43 -8.68
N ILE A 159 -11.87 -11.38 -8.30
CA ILE A 159 -11.76 -12.78 -8.75
C ILE A 159 -11.97 -12.88 -10.27
N ASP A 160 -12.94 -12.16 -10.82
CA ASP A 160 -13.18 -12.11 -12.27
C ASP A 160 -11.95 -11.55 -13.00
N SER A 161 -11.40 -10.44 -12.49
CA SER A 161 -10.21 -9.80 -13.07
C SER A 161 -8.98 -10.72 -13.03
N LEU A 162 -8.82 -11.52 -11.96
CA LEU A 162 -7.77 -12.54 -11.88
C LEU A 162 -8.02 -13.69 -12.86
N SER A 163 -9.26 -14.13 -13.01
CA SER A 163 -9.64 -15.16 -13.99
C SER A 163 -9.33 -14.71 -15.42
N GLU A 164 -9.73 -13.49 -15.78
CA GLU A 164 -9.39 -12.87 -17.08
C GLU A 164 -7.87 -12.70 -17.26
N ALA A 165 -7.15 -12.38 -16.18
CA ALA A 165 -5.69 -12.25 -16.21
C ALA A 165 -4.97 -13.59 -16.41
N SER A 166 -5.58 -14.69 -15.96
CA SER A 166 -5.04 -16.05 -16.10
C SER A 166 -5.29 -16.67 -17.47
N ASP A 167 -6.31 -16.19 -18.20
CA ASP A 167 -6.68 -16.73 -19.51
C ASP A 167 -5.62 -16.40 -20.58
N GLU A 168 -5.15 -17.45 -21.26
CA GLU A 168 -4.18 -17.37 -22.35
C GLU A 168 -4.69 -16.55 -23.55
N ASN A 169 -5.99 -16.59 -23.83
CA ASN A 169 -6.59 -15.87 -24.94
C ASN A 169 -6.71 -14.36 -24.67
N LEU A 170 -6.84 -13.98 -23.39
CA LEU A 170 -7.05 -12.59 -22.98
C LEU A 170 -5.75 -11.90 -22.55
N THR A 171 -4.81 -12.65 -21.97
CA THR A 171 -3.56 -12.08 -21.45
C THR A 171 -2.34 -12.66 -22.16
N ARG A 172 -1.62 -11.80 -22.90
CA ARG A 172 -0.41 -12.19 -23.63
C ARG A 172 0.83 -12.35 -22.74
N ASN A 173 0.90 -11.62 -21.62
CA ASN A 173 2.09 -11.65 -20.77
C ASN A 173 2.11 -12.89 -19.88
N LEU A 174 3.12 -13.74 -20.05
CA LEU A 174 3.23 -15.02 -19.35
C LEU A 174 3.32 -14.85 -17.82
N SER A 175 4.11 -13.90 -17.33
CA SER A 175 4.28 -13.68 -15.88
C SER A 175 2.95 -13.28 -15.23
N VAL A 176 2.21 -12.38 -15.86
CA VAL A 176 0.88 -11.97 -15.39
C VAL A 176 -0.06 -13.18 -15.31
N ARG A 177 -0.09 -14.05 -16.33
CA ARG A 177 -0.93 -15.25 -16.32
C ARG A 177 -0.56 -16.18 -15.18
N ASN A 178 0.72 -16.48 -15.03
CA ASN A 178 1.21 -17.38 -13.98
C ASN A 178 0.87 -16.83 -12.59
N TYR A 179 1.14 -15.55 -12.34
CA TYR A 179 0.80 -14.94 -11.05
C TYR A 179 -0.71 -14.88 -10.80
N ALA A 180 -1.54 -14.74 -11.84
CA ALA A 180 -2.98 -14.78 -11.70
C ALA A 180 -3.49 -16.19 -11.36
N LEU A 181 -2.94 -17.24 -12.00
CA LEU A 181 -3.20 -18.63 -11.64
C LEU A 181 -2.78 -18.91 -10.19
N ASP A 182 -1.57 -18.50 -9.80
CA ASP A 182 -1.08 -18.66 -8.43
C ASP A 182 -1.99 -17.93 -7.42
N ALA A 183 -2.47 -16.73 -7.75
CA ALA A 183 -3.38 -15.96 -6.90
C ALA A 183 -4.74 -16.67 -6.72
N LEU A 184 -5.30 -17.23 -7.79
CA LEU A 184 -6.54 -18.00 -7.73
C LEU A 184 -6.37 -19.31 -6.96
N TRP A 185 -5.22 -19.97 -7.14
CA TRP A 185 -4.88 -21.18 -6.39
C TRP A 185 -4.73 -20.89 -4.88
N LEU A 186 -4.01 -19.83 -4.52
CA LEU A 186 -3.86 -19.37 -3.14
C LEU A 186 -5.21 -19.07 -2.49
N TRP A 187 -6.10 -18.38 -3.19
CA TRP A 187 -7.45 -18.12 -2.69
C TRP A 187 -8.19 -19.43 -2.36
N LYS A 188 -8.18 -20.40 -3.28
CA LYS A 188 -8.83 -21.71 -3.11
C LYS A 188 -8.23 -22.54 -1.97
N GLN A 189 -6.90 -22.49 -1.83
CA GLN A 189 -6.23 -23.16 -0.72
C GLN A 189 -6.72 -22.64 0.62
N GLY A 190 -6.90 -21.33 0.76
CA GLY A 190 -7.32 -20.76 2.03
C GLY A 190 -8.78 -21.05 2.41
N GLU A 191 -9.63 -21.47 1.48
CA GLU A 191 -10.99 -21.98 1.77
C GLU A 191 -10.97 -23.43 2.31
N SER A 192 -9.86 -24.15 2.12
CA SER A 192 -9.73 -25.57 2.47
C SER A 192 -9.02 -25.82 3.81
N ASP A 193 -8.39 -24.79 4.37
CA ASP A 193 -7.73 -24.76 5.69
C ASP A 193 -8.73 -24.32 6.77
#